data_AF-A0ABD1SRV2-F1
#
_entry.id   AF-A0ABD1SRV2-F1
#
_cell.length_a   1.000
_cell.length_b   1.000
_cell.length_c   1.000
_cell.angle_alpha   90.00
_cell.angle_beta   90.00
_cell.angle_gamma   90.00
#
_symmetry.space_group_name_H-M   'P 1'
#
loop_
_entity.id
_entity.type
_entity.pdbx_description
1 polymer ?
#
loop_
_entity_poly.entity_id
_entity_poly.type
_entity_poly.pdbx_seq_one_letter_code
_entity_poly.pdbx_strand_id
1 'polypeptide(L)'
;MATFARPENALKRAEELINVEQKQEALEALHSFITSRRYRAWTRTHEKILFKYVELCVDMRRGRHAKDGLIQYRSICQQVNINSLEEVIKHFMQLATERAELARSQAQALEEALDVDDLEADKRPEDLMLSYVSGEKGKDRSDRELVTPWFKFLWETYRSVLEILRNNSRLEALYAMTAHRAFQFCKQYKRTTEFRRLCEIIRNHLANLNKYRDQRDRPDLAAPESLQLYLDTRFEQLKIATELELWQEAFRSIEDIHGLMCMVKKTPKPSLMVVYYAKQSEIFWMSSNHLYHAYCWLKLFSLQKSFNKNLSQKDLHLIASSVVLAALSVPPYDESYGASHLELENEKERSLRVASLIAFDVEPKPENREVLSRASLFSDLVSKGVMTCVTQEVKDLYNILEQEFLPLDLAIKAQPLLTKISKLGGKLLSASSVPEVRLSRYVPALEKLATLRLLQQVSQVYQTMNIDNLSRIIPFFDFSIVEKISVDAVKHNFLTMKMNYKRGSIIFGNKNVESEDLRDHLATFAESLSTARIMIYPPVKSASKLGETLSDLVEVSGKRTQETSCTEVHN
;
A
#
# COMPACT_ATOMS: atom_id res chain seq x y z
N MET A 1 46.69 28.33 15.58
CA MET A 1 45.21 28.39 15.69
C MET A 1 44.81 29.79 16.12
N ALA A 2 44.03 30.51 15.33
CA ALA A 2 43.62 31.87 15.66
C ALA A 2 42.58 31.85 16.79
N THR A 3 42.93 32.40 17.95
CA THR A 3 42.00 32.61 19.07
C THR A 3 41.36 33.99 18.96
N PHE A 4 40.10 34.04 18.54
CA PHE A 4 39.35 35.29 18.42
C PHE A 4 38.68 35.67 19.73
N ALA A 5 38.99 36.85 20.28
CA ALA A 5 38.36 37.32 21.53
C ALA A 5 36.87 37.69 21.40
N ARG A 6 36.43 38.07 20.18
CA ARG A 6 35.04 38.47 19.89
C ARG A 6 34.54 37.82 18.59
N PRO A 7 33.25 37.44 18.49
CA PRO A 7 32.66 36.85 17.28
C PRO A 7 32.79 37.75 16.05
N GLU A 8 32.67 39.07 16.22
CA GLU A 8 32.79 40.06 15.15
C GLU A 8 34.16 40.02 14.45
N ASN A 9 35.23 39.73 15.19
CA ASN A 9 36.58 39.66 14.65
C ASN A 9 36.77 38.40 13.79
N ALA A 10 36.12 37.29 14.16
CA ALA A 10 36.13 36.07 13.36
C ALA A 10 35.42 36.28 12.02
N LEU A 11 34.28 37.00 12.02
CA LEU A 11 33.54 37.32 10.80
C LEU A 11 34.36 38.22 9.86
N LYS A 12 34.90 39.34 10.39
CA LYS A 12 35.75 40.25 9.60
C LYS A 12 36.96 39.55 9.01
N ARG A 13 37.64 38.70 9.80
CA ARG A 13 38.79 37.94 9.32
C ARG A 13 38.41 36.97 8.20
N ALA A 14 37.24 36.34 8.28
CA ALA A 14 36.75 35.47 7.22
C ALA A 14 36.43 36.28 5.96
N GLU A 15 35.81 37.46 6.07
CA GLU A 15 35.54 38.35 4.93
C GLU A 15 36.83 38.83 4.24
N GLU A 16 37.85 39.20 5.01
CA GLU A 16 39.18 39.53 4.48
C GLU A 16 39.79 38.37 3.70
N LEU A 17 39.75 37.16 4.26
CA LEU A 17 40.29 35.95 3.60
C LEU A 17 39.50 35.58 2.34
N ILE A 18 38.18 35.80 2.32
CA ILE A 18 37.34 35.61 1.13
C ILE A 18 37.72 36.61 0.03
N ASN A 19 37.99 37.87 0.38
CA ASN A 19 38.39 38.90 -0.58
C ASN A 19 39.76 38.60 -1.23
N VAL A 20 40.61 37.83 -0.55
CA VAL A 20 41.92 37.36 -1.06
C VAL A 20 41.79 35.97 -1.71
N GLU A 21 40.57 35.50 -1.99
CA GLU A 21 40.25 34.19 -2.57
C GLU A 21 40.70 32.95 -1.75
N GLN A 22 41.14 33.14 -0.50
CA GLN A 22 41.54 32.08 0.42
C GLN A 22 40.32 31.47 1.13
N LYS A 23 39.39 30.90 0.36
CA LYS A 23 38.11 30.34 0.86
C LYS A 23 38.30 29.19 1.86
N GLN A 24 39.33 28.35 1.67
CA GLN A 24 39.62 27.23 2.56
C GLN A 24 40.08 27.71 3.95
N GLU A 25 41.00 28.70 4.01
CA GLU A 25 41.45 29.29 5.27
C GLU A 25 40.33 30.06 5.98
N ALA A 26 39.49 30.76 5.22
CA ALA A 26 38.29 31.41 5.74
C ALA A 26 37.33 30.40 6.40
N LEU A 27 37.10 29.25 5.75
CA LEU A 27 36.26 28.19 6.29
C LEU A 27 36.86 27.62 7.59
N GLU A 28 38.16 27.35 7.63
CA GLU A 28 38.84 26.80 8.81
C GLU A 28 38.82 27.79 9.99
N ALA A 29 39.02 29.08 9.72
CA ALA A 29 38.90 30.13 10.73
C ALA A 29 37.50 30.14 11.36
N LEU A 30 36.44 30.11 10.55
CA LEU A 30 35.06 30.05 11.04
C LEU A 30 34.73 28.72 11.72
N HIS A 31 35.21 27.59 11.19
CA HIS A 31 35.02 26.26 11.77
C HIS A 31 35.61 26.18 13.18
N SER A 32 36.85 26.67 13.35
CA SER A 32 37.54 26.69 14.64
C SER A 32 36.82 27.57 15.67
N PHE A 33 36.18 28.66 15.21
CA PHE A 33 35.38 29.52 16.07
C PHE A 33 34.10 28.81 16.55
N ILE A 34 33.33 28.20 15.64
CA ILE A 34 32.05 27.53 15.95
C ILE A 34 32.25 26.29 16.83
N THR A 35 33.34 25.54 16.62
CA THR A 35 33.66 24.33 17.39
C THR A 35 34.30 24.62 18.74
N SER A 36 34.73 25.86 18.99
CA SER A 36 35.35 26.27 20.25
C SER A 36 34.41 26.12 21.44
N ARG A 37 34.94 25.60 22.56
CA ARG A 37 34.20 25.52 23.83
C ARG A 37 34.03 26.89 24.52
N ARG A 38 34.82 27.89 24.14
CA ARG A 38 34.84 29.20 24.82
C ARG A 38 33.66 30.09 24.45
N TYR A 39 33.10 29.95 23.26
CA TYR A 39 32.10 30.87 22.71
C TYR A 39 30.75 30.16 22.53
N ARG A 40 30.13 29.77 23.65
CA ARG A 40 28.85 29.02 23.67
C ARG A 40 27.62 29.89 23.96
N ALA A 41 27.80 31.17 24.30
CA ALA A 41 26.69 32.09 24.51
C ALA A 41 26.21 32.65 23.15
N TRP A 42 24.97 32.36 22.79
CA TRP A 42 24.40 32.78 21.51
C TRP A 42 24.31 34.32 21.40
N THR A 43 24.65 34.84 20.23
CA THR A 43 24.44 36.25 19.84
C THR A 43 24.03 36.32 18.35
N ARG A 44 23.42 37.43 17.92
CA ARG A 44 23.09 37.66 16.49
C ARG A 44 24.30 37.58 15.56
N THR A 45 25.50 37.84 16.06
CA THR A 45 26.74 37.68 15.28
C THR A 45 27.09 36.21 15.02
N HIS A 46 26.73 35.27 15.90
CA HIS A 46 26.90 33.84 15.63
C HIS A 46 26.01 33.35 14.47
N GLU A 47 24.79 33.88 14.37
CA GLU A 47 23.89 33.60 13.24
C GLU A 47 24.49 34.08 11.91
N LYS A 48 24.97 35.32 11.83
CA LYS A 48 25.67 35.83 10.63
C LYS A 48 26.91 35.01 10.27
N ILE A 49 27.70 34.63 11.27
CA ILE A 49 28.86 33.75 11.07
C ILE A 49 28.43 32.42 10.47
N LEU A 50 27.33 31.83 10.97
CA LEU A 50 26.88 30.53 10.49
C LEU A 50 26.31 30.60 9.07
N PHE A 51 25.59 31.67 8.71
CA PHE A 51 25.18 31.91 7.33
C PHE A 51 26.39 31.91 6.39
N LYS A 52 27.42 32.70 6.70
CA LYS A 52 28.65 32.78 5.90
C LYS A 52 29.42 31.45 5.87
N TYR A 53 29.48 30.75 7.00
CA TYR A 53 30.11 29.45 7.12
C TYR A 53 29.45 28.39 6.23
N VAL A 54 28.11 28.37 6.21
CA VAL A 54 27.32 27.46 5.39
C VAL A 54 27.49 27.78 3.90
N GLU A 55 27.48 29.05 3.50
CA GLU A 55 27.78 29.47 2.12
C GLU A 55 29.11 28.90 1.64
N LEU A 56 30.18 29.08 2.43
CA LEU A 56 31.50 28.53 2.11
C LEU A 56 31.51 27.00 2.04
N CYS A 57 30.76 26.34 2.92
CA CYS A 57 30.64 24.88 2.90
C CYS A 57 29.96 24.38 1.62
N VAL A 58 28.92 25.07 1.14
CA VAL A 58 28.20 24.73 -0.09
C VAL A 58 29.08 24.97 -1.32
N ASP A 59 29.72 26.14 -1.41
CA ASP A 59 30.58 26.51 -2.52
C ASP A 59 31.73 25.51 -2.73
N MET A 60 32.33 25.03 -1.62
CA MET A 60 33.42 24.05 -1.66
C MET A 60 32.96 22.59 -1.54
N ARG A 61 31.64 22.34 -1.50
CA ARG A 61 31.03 21.00 -1.32
C ARG A 61 31.55 20.24 -0.08
N ARG A 62 31.84 20.95 1.01
CA ARG A 62 32.36 20.42 2.28
C ARG A 62 31.23 20.00 3.23
N GLY A 63 30.46 18.98 2.85
CA GLY A 63 29.27 18.56 3.62
C GLY A 63 29.54 18.13 5.06
N ARG A 64 30.69 17.48 5.32
CA ARG A 64 31.11 17.08 6.68
C ARG A 64 31.32 18.28 7.59
N HIS A 65 31.99 19.32 7.09
CA HIS A 65 32.21 20.56 7.85
C HIS A 65 30.87 21.24 8.16
N ALA A 66 29.95 21.29 7.19
CA ALA A 66 28.60 21.82 7.42
C ALA A 66 27.88 21.06 8.54
N LYS A 67 27.87 19.72 8.50
CA LYS A 67 27.27 18.87 9.53
C LYS A 67 27.85 19.16 10.92
N ASP A 68 29.17 19.13 11.06
CA ASP A 68 29.83 19.34 12.35
C ASP A 68 29.56 20.74 12.91
N GLY A 69 29.63 21.76 12.07
CA GLY A 69 29.32 23.15 12.44
C GLY A 69 27.87 23.32 12.88
N LEU A 70 26.91 22.73 12.16
CA LEU A 70 25.48 22.81 12.51
C LEU A 70 25.14 22.05 13.80
N ILE A 71 25.79 20.92 14.08
CA ILE A 71 25.63 20.19 15.35
C ILE A 71 26.09 21.07 16.53
N GLN A 72 27.26 21.71 16.40
CA GLN A 72 27.75 22.62 17.44
C GLN A 72 26.83 23.83 17.59
N TYR A 73 26.39 24.42 16.49
CA TYR A 73 25.48 25.56 16.53
C TYR A 73 24.13 25.22 17.16
N ARG A 74 23.56 24.04 16.84
CA ARG A 74 22.36 23.53 17.53
C ARG A 74 22.56 23.53 19.04
N SER A 75 23.71 23.06 19.52
CA SER A 75 24.01 23.08 20.96
C SER A 75 24.08 24.49 21.56
N ILE A 76 24.50 25.50 20.78
CA ILE A 76 24.61 26.90 21.21
C ILE A 76 23.23 27.56 21.30
N CYS A 77 22.34 27.29 20.34
CA CYS A 77 21.06 27.97 20.25
C CYS A 77 19.88 27.21 20.91
N GLN A 78 20.05 25.95 21.32
CA GLN A 78 18.97 25.06 21.82
C GLN A 78 18.08 25.70 22.90
N GLN A 79 18.67 26.44 23.85
CA GLN A 79 17.94 27.05 24.96
C GLN A 79 17.55 28.51 24.71
N VAL A 80 18.24 29.21 23.80
CA VAL A 80 18.12 30.66 23.65
C VAL A 80 17.24 31.04 22.46
N ASN A 81 17.58 30.56 21.27
CA ASN A 81 16.89 30.94 20.03
C ASN A 81 16.96 29.81 18.99
N ILE A 82 16.07 28.83 19.12
CA ILE A 82 16.02 27.69 18.21
C ILE A 82 15.62 28.11 16.78
N ASN A 83 14.85 29.20 16.64
CA ASN A 83 14.42 29.72 15.33
C ASN A 83 15.60 30.17 14.47
N SER A 84 16.69 30.63 15.10
CA SER A 84 17.92 30.98 14.37
C SER A 84 18.54 29.77 13.68
N LEU A 85 18.51 28.58 14.30
CA LEU A 85 18.95 27.34 13.64
C LEU A 85 18.03 26.97 12.48
N GLU A 86 16.72 27.18 12.64
CA GLU A 86 15.76 26.91 11.58
C GLU A 86 16.04 27.74 10.32
N GLU A 87 16.27 29.05 10.47
CA GLU A 87 16.58 29.93 9.34
C GLU A 87 17.90 29.57 8.65
N VAL A 88 18.95 29.24 9.43
CA VAL A 88 20.22 28.82 8.83
C VAL A 88 20.10 27.48 8.11
N ILE A 89 19.31 26.53 8.64
CA ILE A 89 19.06 25.25 7.96
C ILE A 89 18.26 25.45 6.67
N LYS A 90 17.24 26.31 6.67
CA LYS A 90 16.48 26.66 5.46
C LYS A 90 17.40 27.24 4.39
N HIS A 91 18.26 28.18 4.76
CA HIS A 91 19.24 28.78 3.86
C HIS A 91 20.26 27.76 3.33
N PHE A 92 20.77 26.86 4.19
CA PHE A 92 21.67 25.79 3.76
C PHE A 92 21.06 24.91 2.67
N MET A 93 19.83 24.44 2.90
CA MET A 93 19.12 23.60 1.94
C MET A 93 18.80 24.35 0.65
N GLN A 94 18.42 25.63 0.74
CA GLN A 94 18.14 26.47 -0.42
C GLN A 94 19.39 26.63 -1.30
N LEU A 95 20.52 27.05 -0.72
CA LEU A 95 21.78 27.18 -1.46
C LEU A 95 22.23 25.87 -2.11
N ALA A 96 22.13 24.75 -1.39
CA ALA A 96 22.48 23.45 -1.93
C ALA A 96 21.56 23.04 -3.10
N THR A 97 20.27 23.40 -3.03
CA THR A 97 19.29 23.14 -4.10
C THR A 97 19.59 24.01 -5.32
N GLU A 98 19.78 25.31 -5.13
CA GLU A 98 20.10 26.26 -6.20
C GLU A 98 21.39 25.86 -6.94
N ARG A 99 22.45 25.47 -6.21
CA ARG A 99 23.69 24.98 -6.83
C ARG A 99 23.51 23.70 -7.63
N ALA A 100 22.69 22.77 -7.14
CA ALA A 100 22.37 21.55 -7.87
C ALA A 100 21.54 21.80 -9.12
N GLU A 101 20.59 22.74 -9.07
CA GLU A 101 19.80 23.16 -10.23
C GLU A 101 20.67 23.90 -11.25
N LEU A 102 21.55 24.80 -10.82
CA LEU A 102 22.51 25.47 -11.71
C LEU A 102 23.42 24.47 -12.44
N ALA A 103 23.96 23.47 -11.73
CA ALA A 103 24.79 22.44 -12.34
C ALA A 103 24.02 21.62 -13.40
N ARG A 104 22.74 21.35 -13.15
CA ARG A 104 21.87 20.70 -14.12
C ARG A 104 21.60 21.57 -15.34
N SER A 105 21.26 22.85 -15.13
CA SER A 105 21.03 23.80 -16.22
C SER A 105 22.28 23.97 -17.09
N GLN A 106 23.47 23.99 -16.48
CA GLN A 106 24.74 24.03 -17.20
C GLN A 106 24.99 22.76 -18.02
N ALA A 107 24.73 21.58 -17.44
CA ALA A 107 24.87 20.32 -18.18
C ALA A 107 23.89 20.24 -19.37
N GLN A 108 22.66 20.71 -19.19
CA GLN A 108 21.67 20.78 -20.25
C GLN A 108 22.06 21.79 -21.35
N ALA A 109 22.54 22.98 -20.98
CA ALA A 109 23.00 23.97 -21.96
C ALA A 109 24.23 23.49 -22.74
N LEU A 110 25.12 22.73 -22.10
CA LEU A 110 26.27 22.11 -22.77
C LEU A 110 25.81 21.03 -23.76
N GLU A 111 24.82 20.22 -23.40
CA GLU A 111 24.20 19.25 -24.31
C GLU A 111 23.54 19.94 -25.49
N GLU A 112 22.73 20.98 -25.27
CA GLU A 112 22.09 21.75 -26.33
C GLU A 112 23.11 22.42 -27.25
N ALA A 113 24.25 22.89 -26.73
CA ALA A 113 25.33 23.43 -27.54
C ALA A 113 26.07 22.36 -28.37
N LEU A 114 26.22 21.15 -27.84
CA LEU A 114 26.83 20.01 -28.54
C LEU A 114 25.88 19.36 -29.56
N ASP A 115 24.55 19.46 -29.38
CA ASP A 115 23.54 18.98 -30.32
C ASP A 115 23.41 19.88 -31.58
N VAL A 116 24.12 21.02 -31.59
CA VAL A 116 24.28 21.91 -32.76
C VAL A 116 25.48 21.51 -33.62
N ASP A 117 26.26 20.48 -33.25
CA ASP A 117 27.33 19.94 -34.11
C ASP A 117 26.73 19.19 -35.32
N ASP A 118 26.80 19.89 -36.45
CA ASP A 118 26.88 19.44 -37.85
C ASP A 118 26.42 18.01 -38.17
N LEU A 119 25.39 17.88 -39.01
CA LEU A 119 24.91 16.59 -39.54
C LEU A 119 26.00 15.80 -40.31
N GLU A 120 27.12 16.44 -40.64
CA GLU A 120 28.30 15.85 -41.29
C GLU A 120 29.44 15.44 -40.32
N ALA A 121 29.33 15.71 -39.01
CA ALA A 121 30.32 15.25 -38.04
C ALA A 121 30.14 13.75 -37.78
N ASP A 122 30.88 12.93 -38.53
CA ASP A 122 30.99 11.49 -38.33
C ASP A 122 31.13 11.15 -36.84
N LYS A 123 30.23 10.29 -36.32
CA LYS A 123 30.28 9.79 -34.94
C LYS A 123 31.70 9.35 -34.63
N ARG A 124 32.31 10.04 -33.66
CA ARG A 124 33.67 9.74 -33.22
C ARG A 124 33.83 8.24 -32.96
N PRO A 125 34.88 7.58 -33.50
CA PRO A 125 35.08 6.14 -33.33
C PRO A 125 35.15 5.74 -31.85
N GLU A 126 35.58 6.65 -30.96
CA GLU A 126 35.55 6.47 -29.52
C GLU A 126 34.12 6.34 -28.96
N ASP A 127 33.16 7.12 -29.45
CA ASP A 127 31.76 7.04 -29.02
C ASP A 127 31.09 5.77 -29.50
N LEU A 128 31.41 5.33 -30.71
CA LEU A 128 30.98 4.04 -31.23
C LEU A 128 31.54 2.90 -30.35
N MET A 129 32.84 2.90 -30.05
CA MET A 129 33.45 1.90 -29.17
C MET A 129 32.83 1.89 -27.77
N LEU A 130 32.57 3.06 -27.18
CA LEU A 130 31.96 3.14 -25.86
C LEU A 130 30.50 2.68 -25.87
N SER A 131 29.77 2.85 -26.98
CA SER A 131 28.40 2.34 -27.13
C SER A 131 28.32 0.80 -27.17
N TYR A 132 29.38 0.11 -27.60
CA TYR A 132 29.47 -1.35 -27.56
C TYR A 132 29.77 -1.92 -26.16
N VAL A 133 30.42 -1.13 -25.30
CA VAL A 133 30.81 -1.56 -23.94
C VAL A 133 29.79 -1.12 -22.90
N SER A 134 29.17 0.05 -23.08
CA SER A 134 28.19 0.62 -22.17
C SER A 134 27.01 1.19 -22.94
N GLY A 135 25.79 0.92 -22.47
CA GLY A 135 24.57 1.57 -22.98
C GLY A 135 24.44 3.05 -22.60
N GLU A 136 25.41 3.61 -21.87
CA GLU A 136 25.43 5.02 -21.44
C GLU A 136 25.69 5.95 -22.62
N LYS A 137 24.74 6.87 -22.86
CA LYS A 137 24.83 7.91 -23.90
C LYS A 137 25.75 9.06 -23.46
N GLY A 138 26.12 9.95 -24.38
CA GLY A 138 26.90 11.15 -24.08
C GLY A 138 26.30 12.00 -22.96
N LYS A 139 24.98 12.19 -22.97
CA LYS A 139 24.20 12.85 -21.89
C LYS A 139 24.39 12.21 -20.51
N ASP A 140 24.35 10.88 -20.43
CA ASP A 140 24.51 10.18 -19.15
C ASP A 140 25.91 10.39 -18.56
N ARG A 141 26.91 10.58 -19.42
CA ARG A 141 28.30 10.86 -19.01
C ARG A 141 28.47 12.29 -18.51
N SER A 142 27.95 13.29 -19.22
CA SER A 142 28.01 14.69 -18.79
C SER A 142 27.23 14.89 -17.48
N ASP A 143 26.05 14.27 -17.33
CA ASP A 143 25.29 14.26 -16.09
C ASP A 143 26.05 13.56 -14.95
N ARG A 144 26.85 12.53 -15.24
CA ARG A 144 27.66 11.85 -14.23
C ARG A 144 28.84 12.68 -13.74
N GLU A 145 29.40 13.51 -14.61
CA GLU A 145 30.54 14.38 -14.28
C GLU A 145 30.11 15.68 -13.59
N LEU A 146 29.14 16.39 -14.16
CA LEU A 146 28.75 17.73 -13.71
C LEU A 146 27.63 17.70 -12.66
N VAL A 147 26.57 16.93 -12.90
CA VAL A 147 25.34 16.99 -12.09
C VAL A 147 25.40 16.06 -10.88
N THR A 148 25.89 14.84 -11.08
CA THR A 148 25.89 13.79 -10.04
C THR A 148 26.64 14.18 -8.76
N PRO A 149 27.79 14.88 -8.80
CA PRO A 149 28.45 15.35 -7.57
C PRO A 149 27.58 16.31 -6.76
N TRP A 150 26.84 17.21 -7.42
CA TRP A 150 25.94 18.13 -6.75
C TRP A 150 24.70 17.45 -6.20
N PHE A 151 24.15 16.46 -6.92
CA PHE A 151 23.04 15.65 -6.40
C PHE A 151 23.46 14.80 -5.20
N LYS A 152 24.67 14.23 -5.20
CA LYS A 152 25.23 13.54 -4.04
C LYS A 152 25.37 14.50 -2.85
N PHE A 153 25.92 15.69 -3.07
CA PHE A 153 26.06 16.72 -2.04
C PHE A 153 24.69 17.17 -1.47
N LEU A 154 23.70 17.41 -2.35
CA LEU A 154 22.34 17.78 -1.96
C LEU A 154 21.65 16.67 -1.16
N TRP A 155 21.79 15.41 -1.60
CA TRP A 155 21.29 14.26 -0.85
C TRP A 155 21.95 14.15 0.55
N GLU A 156 23.27 14.28 0.64
CA GLU A 156 24.00 14.27 1.92
C GLU A 156 23.59 15.44 2.81
N THR A 157 23.26 16.59 2.22
CA THR A 157 22.70 17.75 2.91
C THR A 157 21.36 17.41 3.56
N TYR A 158 20.39 16.89 2.79
CA TYR A 158 19.11 16.45 3.34
C TYR A 158 19.28 15.40 4.45
N ARG A 159 20.11 14.38 4.24
CA ARG A 159 20.41 13.36 5.25
C ARG A 159 20.98 13.96 6.53
N SER A 160 21.97 14.85 6.41
CA SER A 160 22.63 15.48 7.56
C SER A 160 21.65 16.37 8.33
N VAL A 161 20.84 17.15 7.62
CA VAL A 161 19.80 17.99 8.24
C VAL A 161 18.79 17.13 9.01
N LEU A 162 18.27 16.06 8.42
CA LEU A 162 17.36 15.14 9.13
C LEU A 162 18.00 14.53 10.38
N GLU A 163 19.28 14.18 10.32
CA GLU A 163 20.02 13.68 11.49
C GLU A 163 20.20 14.75 12.57
N ILE A 164 20.44 16.01 12.18
CA ILE A 164 20.57 17.16 13.09
C ILE A 164 19.21 17.52 13.72
N LEU A 165 18.10 17.37 13.00
CA LEU A 165 16.77 17.79 13.45
C LEU A 165 16.02 16.71 14.26
N ARG A 166 16.45 15.45 14.21
CA ARG A 166 15.74 14.32 14.82
C ARG A 166 15.48 14.52 16.33
N ASN A 167 14.37 13.94 16.80
CA ASN A 167 13.98 13.84 18.20
C ASN A 167 13.97 15.18 18.96
N ASN A 168 13.54 16.26 18.31
CA ASN A 168 13.36 17.57 18.95
C ASN A 168 11.97 18.11 18.66
N SER A 169 11.15 18.29 19.70
CA SER A 169 9.75 18.71 19.59
C SER A 169 9.58 20.09 18.96
N ARG A 170 10.55 20.99 19.16
CA ARG A 170 10.52 22.36 18.60
C ARG A 170 10.91 22.42 17.12
N LEU A 171 11.45 21.32 16.56
CA LEU A 171 11.95 21.26 15.18
C LEU A 171 11.19 20.26 14.31
N GLU A 172 10.08 19.69 14.79
CA GLU A 172 9.31 18.67 14.08
C GLU A 172 8.81 19.17 12.72
N ALA A 173 8.30 20.41 12.66
CA ALA A 173 7.81 20.99 11.42
C ALA A 173 8.92 21.14 10.37
N LEU A 174 10.11 21.59 10.80
CA LEU A 174 11.27 21.72 9.92
C LEU A 174 11.80 20.35 9.47
N TYR A 175 11.75 19.35 10.36
CA TYR A 175 12.10 17.97 10.04
C TYR A 175 11.16 17.40 8.96
N ALA A 176 9.84 17.55 9.14
CA ALA A 176 8.84 17.11 8.17
C ALA A 176 9.01 17.82 6.82
N MET A 177 9.18 19.14 6.82
CA MET A 177 9.46 19.92 5.60
C MET A 177 10.72 19.42 4.88
N THR A 178 11.79 19.13 5.62
CA THR A 178 13.04 18.59 5.07
C THR A 178 12.81 17.22 4.44
N ALA A 179 12.08 16.33 5.11
CA ALA A 179 11.75 15.01 4.59
C ALA A 179 10.93 15.10 3.30
N HIS A 180 9.93 15.98 3.26
CA HIS A 180 9.09 16.22 2.07
C HIS A 180 9.92 16.74 0.89
N ARG A 181 10.80 17.73 1.12
CA ARG A 181 11.72 18.23 0.08
C ARG A 181 12.66 17.13 -0.43
N ALA A 182 13.19 16.31 0.47
CA ALA A 182 14.06 15.19 0.10
C ALA A 182 13.32 14.12 -0.71
N PHE A 183 12.05 13.83 -0.40
CA PHE A 183 11.24 12.93 -1.22
C PHE A 183 10.95 13.52 -2.61
N GLN A 184 10.62 14.82 -2.68
CA GLN A 184 10.38 15.50 -3.96
C GLN A 184 11.65 15.56 -4.82
N PHE A 185 12.82 15.79 -4.22
CA PHE A 185 14.10 15.64 -4.88
C PHE A 185 14.27 14.22 -5.46
N CYS A 186 14.01 13.18 -4.66
CA CYS A 186 14.11 11.80 -5.15
C CYS A 186 13.14 11.51 -6.30
N LYS A 187 11.92 12.08 -6.24
CA LYS A 187 10.90 11.96 -7.30
C LYS A 187 11.35 12.65 -8.59
N GLN A 188 11.68 13.95 -8.50
CA GLN A 188 12.02 14.81 -9.63
C GLN A 188 13.20 14.26 -10.43
N TYR A 189 14.20 13.72 -9.74
CA TYR A 189 15.42 13.19 -10.34
C TYR A 189 15.47 11.65 -10.42
N LYS A 190 14.33 10.97 -10.18
CA LYS A 190 14.18 9.51 -10.22
C LYS A 190 15.24 8.73 -9.43
N ARG A 191 15.66 9.27 -8.28
CA ARG A 191 16.71 8.69 -7.40
C ARG A 191 16.13 7.63 -6.47
N THR A 192 15.81 6.46 -7.02
CA THR A 192 15.15 5.38 -6.26
C THR A 192 16.01 4.78 -5.14
N THR A 193 17.34 4.80 -5.28
CA THR A 193 18.27 4.30 -4.25
C THR A 193 18.28 5.18 -3.01
N GLU A 194 18.35 6.49 -3.20
CA GLU A 194 18.29 7.49 -2.14
C GLU A 194 16.91 7.50 -1.48
N PHE A 195 15.84 7.36 -2.26
CA PHE A 195 14.48 7.24 -1.71
C PHE A 195 14.35 6.07 -0.72
N ARG A 196 14.81 4.87 -1.08
CA ARG A 196 14.77 3.71 -0.17
C ARG A 196 15.60 3.96 1.10
N ARG A 197 16.79 4.56 0.95
CA ARG A 197 17.64 4.95 2.09
C ARG A 197 16.95 5.99 2.98
N LEU A 198 16.24 6.95 2.40
CA LEU A 198 15.50 7.98 3.13
C LEU A 198 14.38 7.36 3.97
N CYS A 199 13.59 6.47 3.39
CA CYS A 199 12.53 5.76 4.11
C CYS A 199 13.10 5.00 5.31
N GLU A 200 14.22 4.31 5.12
CA GLU A 200 14.91 3.58 6.19
C GLU A 200 15.46 4.52 7.29
N ILE A 201 16.01 5.68 6.92
CA ILE A 201 16.45 6.70 7.90
C ILE A 201 15.25 7.15 8.75
N ILE A 202 14.10 7.45 8.13
CA ILE A 202 12.93 7.94 8.87
C ILE A 202 12.32 6.82 9.74
N ARG A 203 12.38 5.54 9.33
CA ARG A 203 12.01 4.41 10.19
C ARG A 203 12.92 4.32 11.42
N ASN A 204 14.24 4.38 11.19
CA ASN A 204 15.22 4.34 12.27
C ASN A 204 15.08 5.52 13.24
N HIS A 205 14.75 6.71 12.75
CA HIS A 205 14.46 7.86 13.61
C HIS A 205 13.24 7.62 14.50
N LEU A 206 12.14 7.08 13.95
CA LEU A 206 10.95 6.73 14.73
C LEU A 206 11.22 5.58 15.74
N ALA A 207 11.97 4.56 15.34
CA ALA A 207 12.38 3.47 16.22
C ALA A 207 13.24 3.99 17.39
N ASN A 208 14.19 4.90 17.12
CA ASN A 208 14.99 5.57 18.13
C ASN A 208 14.13 6.42 19.08
N LEU A 209 13.16 7.16 18.55
CA LEU A 209 12.20 7.92 19.35
C LEU A 209 11.44 7.01 20.32
N ASN A 210 11.08 5.80 19.92
CA ASN A 210 10.38 4.83 20.77
C ASN A 210 11.28 4.17 21.82
N LYS A 211 12.55 3.93 21.47
CA LYS A 211 13.55 3.31 22.34
C LYS A 211 13.97 4.24 23.48
N TYR A 212 14.15 5.53 23.21
CA TYR A 212 14.65 6.51 24.18
C TYR A 212 13.54 7.44 24.68
N ARG A 213 12.68 6.92 25.56
CA ARG A 213 11.49 7.65 26.02
C ARG A 213 11.79 8.84 26.93
N ASP A 214 12.90 8.81 27.65
CA ASP A 214 13.25 9.79 28.70
C ASP A 214 14.03 11.01 28.17
N GLN A 215 14.16 11.19 26.84
CA GLN A 215 14.88 12.33 26.27
C GLN A 215 14.17 13.66 26.55
N ARG A 216 14.93 14.66 27.03
CA ARG A 216 14.47 16.07 27.08
C ARG A 216 14.17 16.56 25.66
N ASP A 217 13.12 17.37 25.52
CA ASP A 217 12.62 17.92 24.24
C ASP A 217 12.14 16.85 23.24
N ARG A 218 11.74 15.66 23.69
CA ARG A 218 11.21 14.59 22.83
C ARG A 218 9.83 14.96 22.23
N PRO A 219 9.61 14.71 20.92
CA PRO A 219 8.29 14.74 20.31
C PRO A 219 7.26 13.88 21.04
N ASP A 220 6.08 14.44 21.34
CA ASP A 220 4.97 13.69 21.94
C ASP A 220 4.01 13.21 20.85
N LEU A 221 4.04 11.91 20.54
CA LEU A 221 3.14 11.31 19.55
C LEU A 221 1.67 11.27 20.00
N ALA A 222 1.38 11.50 21.29
CA ALA A 222 0.00 11.63 21.75
C ALA A 222 -0.61 12.98 21.36
N ALA A 223 0.23 14.01 21.17
CA ALA A 223 -0.17 15.34 20.74
C ALA A 223 -0.65 15.31 19.27
N PRO A 224 -1.81 15.92 18.96
CA PRO A 224 -2.41 15.83 17.63
C PRO A 224 -1.57 16.49 16.54
N GLU A 225 -0.89 17.60 16.85
CA GLU A 225 -0.05 18.34 15.91
C GLU A 225 1.19 17.53 15.52
N SER A 226 1.92 16.99 16.50
CA SER A 226 3.05 16.10 16.28
C SER A 226 2.62 14.85 15.50
N LEU A 227 1.56 14.16 15.94
CA LEU A 227 1.06 12.99 15.22
C LEU A 227 0.72 13.31 13.75
N GLN A 228 0.10 14.47 13.50
CA GLN A 228 -0.23 14.89 12.15
C GLN A 228 1.03 15.06 11.29
N LEU A 229 2.11 15.67 11.80
CA LEU A 229 3.36 15.81 11.04
C LEU A 229 3.98 14.46 10.67
N TYR A 230 3.98 13.49 11.59
CA TYR A 230 4.49 12.14 11.31
C TYR A 230 3.62 11.41 10.29
N LEU A 231 2.29 11.49 10.42
CA LEU A 231 1.37 10.89 9.46
C LEU A 231 1.53 11.53 8.07
N ASP A 232 1.51 12.86 7.98
CA ASP A 232 1.66 13.58 6.71
C ASP A 232 2.97 13.20 6.01
N THR A 233 4.07 13.06 6.77
CA THR A 233 5.35 12.56 6.25
C THR A 233 5.25 11.15 5.68
N ARG A 234 4.55 10.23 6.36
CA ARG A 234 4.37 8.85 5.89
C ARG A 234 3.42 8.75 4.70
N PHE A 235 2.38 9.57 4.66
CA PHE A 235 1.47 9.65 3.52
C PHE A 235 2.18 10.18 2.27
N GLU A 236 3.04 11.19 2.41
CA GLU A 236 3.85 11.67 1.31
C GLU A 236 4.89 10.62 0.86
N GLN A 237 5.50 9.89 1.81
CA GLN A 237 6.35 8.73 1.52
C GLN A 237 5.61 7.68 0.68
N LEU A 238 4.40 7.27 1.09
CA LEU A 238 3.57 6.32 0.38
C LEU A 238 3.23 6.81 -1.04
N LYS A 239 2.80 8.07 -1.17
CA LYS A 239 2.46 8.68 -2.45
C LYS A 239 3.64 8.63 -3.41
N ILE A 240 4.82 9.09 -2.98
CA ILE A 240 6.00 9.15 -3.84
C ILE A 240 6.53 7.74 -4.14
N ALA A 241 6.44 6.80 -3.20
CA ALA A 241 6.79 5.40 -3.45
C ALA A 241 5.93 4.80 -4.58
N THR A 242 4.63 5.09 -4.61
CA THR A 242 3.74 4.64 -5.70
C THR A 242 4.02 5.34 -7.02
N GLU A 243 4.33 6.65 -7.02
CA GLU A 243 4.67 7.40 -8.24
C GLU A 243 6.03 6.98 -8.84
N LEU A 244 6.96 6.49 -8.01
CA LEU A 244 8.23 5.90 -8.44
C LEU A 244 8.11 4.39 -8.72
N GLU A 245 6.91 3.81 -8.66
CA GLU A 245 6.63 2.38 -8.88
C GLU A 245 7.45 1.45 -7.96
N LEU A 246 7.81 1.92 -6.77
CA LEU A 246 8.54 1.15 -5.76
C LEU A 246 7.55 0.36 -4.89
N TRP A 247 6.85 -0.61 -5.47
CA TRP A 247 5.72 -1.31 -4.85
C TRP A 247 6.03 -1.95 -3.49
N GLN A 248 7.23 -2.53 -3.33
CA GLN A 248 7.66 -3.11 -2.05
C GLN A 248 7.85 -2.03 -0.97
N GLU A 249 8.42 -0.88 -1.33
CA GLU A 249 8.61 0.22 -0.39
C GLU A 249 7.29 0.94 -0.10
N ALA A 250 6.38 0.99 -1.07
CA ALA A 250 5.02 1.48 -0.87
C ALA A 250 4.25 0.60 0.13
N PHE A 251 4.36 -0.73 0.03
CA PHE A 251 3.77 -1.65 1.00
C PHE A 251 4.37 -1.49 2.41
N ARG A 252 5.70 -1.38 2.53
CA ARG A 252 6.35 -1.06 3.82
C ARG A 252 5.91 0.28 4.39
N SER A 253 5.62 1.26 3.53
CA SER A 253 5.09 2.57 3.97
C SER A 253 3.66 2.46 4.53
N ILE A 254 2.85 1.52 4.03
CA ILE A 254 1.54 1.18 4.59
C ILE A 254 1.70 0.56 5.98
N GLU A 255 2.64 -0.38 6.14
CA GLU A 255 2.97 -0.95 7.45
C GLU A 255 3.45 0.13 8.43
N ASP A 256 4.26 1.09 7.98
CA ASP A 256 4.71 2.22 8.80
C ASP A 256 3.53 3.09 9.28
N ILE A 257 2.56 3.39 8.40
CA ILE A 257 1.36 4.16 8.75
C ILE A 257 0.51 3.38 9.76
N HIS A 258 0.23 2.11 9.48
CA HIS A 258 -0.54 1.25 10.37
C HIS A 258 0.15 1.10 11.74
N GLY A 259 1.47 0.92 11.76
CA GLY A 259 2.26 0.86 12.98
C GLY A 259 2.13 2.12 13.84
N LEU A 260 2.15 3.31 13.21
CA LEU A 260 1.88 4.58 13.92
C LEU A 260 0.46 4.63 14.50
N MET A 261 -0.54 4.16 13.75
CA MET A 261 -1.94 4.10 14.23
C MET A 261 -2.07 3.19 15.46
N CYS A 262 -1.43 2.02 15.44
CA CYS A 262 -1.41 1.08 16.57
C CYS A 262 -0.68 1.65 17.78
N MET A 263 0.46 2.32 17.57
CA MET A 263 1.25 2.93 18.63
C MET A 263 0.47 3.98 19.42
N VAL A 264 -0.28 4.84 18.73
CA VAL A 264 -1.02 5.95 19.35
C VAL A 264 -2.47 5.59 19.69
N LYS A 265 -2.97 4.44 19.20
CA LYS A 265 -4.36 4.00 19.33
C LYS A 265 -5.36 5.06 18.85
N LYS A 266 -4.99 5.80 17.80
CA LYS A 266 -5.83 6.84 17.17
C LYS A 266 -5.89 6.63 15.68
N THR A 267 -7.09 6.74 15.11
CA THR A 267 -7.29 6.69 13.66
C THR A 267 -7.03 8.07 13.04
N PRO A 268 -6.31 8.15 11.90
CA PRO A 268 -6.12 9.40 11.17
C PRO A 268 -7.44 10.00 10.68
N LYS A 269 -7.38 11.27 10.24
CA LYS A 269 -8.52 11.96 9.63
C LYS A 269 -9.08 11.13 8.46
N PRO A 270 -10.42 11.03 8.28
CA PRO A 270 -11.03 10.25 7.21
C PRO A 270 -10.50 10.58 5.80
N SER A 271 -10.16 11.84 5.53
CA SER A 271 -9.57 12.27 4.26
C SER A 271 -8.24 11.57 3.95
N LEU A 272 -7.36 11.42 4.95
CA LEU A 272 -6.11 10.68 4.80
C LEU A 272 -6.35 9.18 4.65
N MET A 273 -7.34 8.63 5.37
CA MET A 273 -7.72 7.22 5.25
C MET A 273 -8.27 6.85 3.87
N VAL A 274 -8.92 7.78 3.16
CA VAL A 274 -9.30 7.57 1.75
C VAL A 274 -8.06 7.38 0.88
N VAL A 275 -7.03 8.21 1.07
CA VAL A 275 -5.76 8.09 0.33
C VAL A 275 -5.06 6.76 0.69
N TYR A 276 -5.06 6.38 1.97
CA TYR A 276 -4.51 5.12 2.45
C TYR A 276 -5.10 3.92 1.70
N TYR A 277 -6.43 3.75 1.73
CA TYR A 277 -7.09 2.60 1.10
C TYR A 277 -7.02 2.64 -0.42
N ALA A 278 -7.03 3.82 -1.03
CA ALA A 278 -6.88 3.96 -2.48
C ALA A 278 -5.48 3.54 -2.95
N LYS A 279 -4.42 3.92 -2.23
CA LYS A 279 -3.05 3.49 -2.54
C LYS A 279 -2.81 2.02 -2.19
N GLN A 280 -3.42 1.54 -1.10
CA GLN A 280 -3.39 0.13 -0.75
C GLN A 280 -4.06 -0.75 -1.81
N SER A 281 -5.20 -0.34 -2.37
CA SER A 281 -5.85 -1.06 -3.46
C SER A 281 -4.97 -1.09 -4.72
N GLU A 282 -4.31 0.01 -5.07
CA GLU A 282 -3.35 0.08 -6.18
C GLU A 282 -2.19 -0.92 -6.01
N ILE A 283 -1.60 -1.00 -4.81
CA ILE A 283 -0.51 -1.94 -4.50
C ILE A 283 -0.98 -3.40 -4.61
N PHE A 284 -2.17 -3.73 -4.12
CA PHE A 284 -2.69 -5.11 -4.22
C PHE A 284 -3.02 -5.51 -5.65
N TRP A 285 -3.46 -4.56 -6.49
CA TRP A 285 -3.66 -4.81 -7.91
C TRP A 285 -2.34 -5.16 -8.61
N MET A 286 -1.28 -4.36 -8.36
CA MET A 286 0.03 -4.59 -8.98
C MET A 286 0.74 -5.86 -8.50
N SER A 287 0.41 -6.34 -7.30
CA SER A 287 0.90 -7.63 -6.77
C SER A 287 0.01 -8.82 -7.16
N SER A 288 -0.98 -8.63 -8.03
CA SER A 288 -1.95 -9.65 -8.46
C SER A 288 -2.80 -10.28 -7.35
N ASN A 289 -2.88 -9.62 -6.17
CA ASN A 289 -3.69 -10.06 -5.05
C ASN A 289 -5.10 -9.44 -5.13
N HIS A 290 -5.91 -9.94 -6.05
CA HIS A 290 -7.25 -9.40 -6.35
C HIS A 290 -8.21 -9.43 -5.16
N LEU A 291 -8.07 -10.41 -4.26
CA LEU A 291 -8.90 -10.52 -3.06
C LEU A 291 -8.70 -9.31 -2.13
N TYR A 292 -7.46 -9.03 -1.74
CA TYR A 292 -7.13 -7.88 -0.89
C TYR A 292 -7.45 -6.55 -1.56
N HIS A 293 -7.26 -6.47 -2.88
CA HIS A 293 -7.67 -5.32 -3.67
C HIS A 293 -9.18 -5.02 -3.52
N ALA A 294 -10.03 -6.03 -3.62
CA ALA A 294 -11.48 -5.88 -3.48
C ALA A 294 -11.88 -5.49 -2.05
N TYR A 295 -11.23 -6.06 -1.02
CA TYR A 295 -11.46 -5.68 0.38
C TYR A 295 -11.05 -4.22 0.68
N CYS A 296 -9.95 -3.73 0.11
CA CYS A 296 -9.56 -2.33 0.22
C CYS A 296 -10.61 -1.40 -0.40
N TRP A 297 -11.16 -1.76 -1.57
CA TRP A 297 -12.27 -1.03 -2.18
C TRP A 297 -13.51 -1.03 -1.31
N LEU A 298 -13.86 -2.16 -0.68
CA LEU A 298 -14.99 -2.25 0.22
C LEU A 298 -14.83 -1.35 1.46
N LYS A 299 -13.62 -1.29 2.04
CA LYS A 299 -13.31 -0.36 3.13
C LYS A 299 -13.39 1.10 2.69
N LEU A 300 -12.87 1.42 1.50
CA LEU A 300 -12.96 2.75 0.91
C LEU A 300 -14.43 3.17 0.72
N PHE A 301 -15.27 2.29 0.15
CA PHE A 301 -16.70 2.52 0.01
C PHE A 301 -17.38 2.78 1.35
N SER A 302 -17.13 1.91 2.34
CA SER A 302 -17.72 2.03 3.67
C SER A 302 -17.35 3.36 4.33
N LEU A 303 -16.08 3.76 4.23
CA LEU A 303 -15.56 5.01 4.78
C LEU A 303 -16.16 6.23 4.10
N GLN A 304 -16.24 6.23 2.77
CA GLN A 304 -16.80 7.37 2.04
C GLN A 304 -18.31 7.52 2.27
N LYS A 305 -19.05 6.40 2.34
CA LYS A 305 -20.49 6.40 2.64
C LYS A 305 -20.80 6.92 4.05
N SER A 306 -19.95 6.63 5.05
CA SER A 306 -20.19 7.05 6.43
C SER A 306 -19.75 8.50 6.72
N PHE A 307 -18.65 8.97 6.12
CA PHE A 307 -18.06 10.27 6.47
C PHE A 307 -18.31 11.38 5.44
N ASN A 308 -18.53 11.07 4.16
CA ASN A 308 -18.67 12.10 3.12
C ASN A 308 -20.15 12.41 2.84
N LYS A 309 -20.72 13.36 3.61
CA LYS A 309 -22.12 13.79 3.44
C LYS A 309 -22.39 14.51 2.11
N ASN A 310 -21.35 15.02 1.45
CA ASN A 310 -21.44 15.73 0.16
C ASN A 310 -20.96 14.86 -1.03
N LEU A 311 -20.91 13.54 -0.86
CA LEU A 311 -20.45 12.64 -1.92
C LEU A 311 -21.38 12.73 -3.14
N SER A 312 -20.80 13.01 -4.31
CA SER A 312 -21.59 13.04 -5.54
C SER A 312 -22.15 11.64 -5.84
N GLN A 313 -23.39 11.57 -6.32
CA GLN A 313 -23.97 10.28 -6.71
C GLN A 313 -23.11 9.58 -7.77
N LYS A 314 -22.43 10.33 -8.65
CA LYS A 314 -21.52 9.77 -9.65
C LYS A 314 -20.30 9.08 -9.00
N ASP A 315 -19.66 9.71 -8.02
CA ASP A 315 -18.53 9.11 -7.29
C ASP A 315 -18.98 7.86 -6.52
N LEU A 316 -20.16 7.92 -5.89
CA LEU A 316 -20.72 6.78 -5.16
C LEU A 316 -20.97 5.58 -6.10
N HIS A 317 -21.59 5.80 -7.26
CA HIS A 317 -21.80 4.76 -8.26
C HIS A 317 -20.47 4.20 -8.78
N LEU A 318 -19.47 5.05 -9.01
CA LEU A 318 -18.16 4.63 -9.50
C LEU A 318 -17.43 3.75 -8.50
N ILE A 319 -17.42 4.13 -7.21
CA ILE A 319 -16.79 3.33 -6.15
C ILE A 319 -17.54 2.02 -5.95
N ALA A 320 -18.87 2.06 -5.85
CA ALA A 320 -19.68 0.85 -5.69
C ALA A 320 -19.46 -0.13 -6.85
N SER A 321 -19.47 0.37 -8.09
CA SER A 321 -19.18 -0.42 -9.30
C SER A 321 -17.76 -0.99 -9.27
N SER A 322 -16.78 -0.21 -8.81
CA SER A 322 -15.39 -0.67 -8.67
C SER A 322 -15.26 -1.80 -7.64
N VAL A 323 -15.98 -1.71 -6.52
CA VAL A 323 -15.97 -2.75 -5.48
C VAL A 323 -16.52 -4.06 -6.04
N VAL A 324 -17.66 -4.02 -6.72
CA VAL A 324 -18.29 -5.23 -7.29
C VAL A 324 -17.42 -5.83 -8.40
N LEU A 325 -16.87 -5.01 -9.31
CA LEU A 325 -15.99 -5.51 -10.38
C LEU A 325 -14.67 -6.07 -9.84
N ALA A 326 -14.10 -5.44 -8.80
CA ALA A 326 -12.94 -5.96 -8.10
C ALA A 326 -13.24 -7.30 -7.41
N ALA A 327 -14.40 -7.41 -6.75
CA ALA A 327 -14.85 -8.65 -6.12
C ALA A 327 -15.06 -9.76 -7.15
N LEU A 328 -15.72 -9.46 -8.27
CA LEU A 328 -15.87 -10.40 -9.37
C LEU A 328 -14.52 -10.84 -9.93
N SER A 329 -13.54 -9.95 -10.08
CA SER A 329 -12.21 -10.25 -10.62
C SER A 329 -11.38 -11.25 -9.79
N VAL A 330 -11.78 -11.56 -8.55
CA VAL A 330 -11.15 -12.62 -7.76
C VAL A 330 -11.40 -13.99 -8.43
N PRO A 331 -10.43 -14.91 -8.53
CA PRO A 331 -10.69 -16.25 -9.01
C PRO A 331 -11.76 -16.98 -8.15
N PRO A 332 -12.63 -17.82 -8.74
CA PRO A 332 -13.68 -18.53 -8.00
C PRO A 332 -13.18 -19.81 -7.29
N TYR A 333 -11.90 -20.15 -7.44
CA TYR A 333 -11.25 -21.31 -6.83
C TYR A 333 -10.05 -20.87 -5.99
N ASP A 334 -9.66 -21.73 -5.05
CA ASP A 334 -8.48 -21.52 -4.21
C ASP A 334 -7.20 -21.93 -4.98
N GLU A 335 -6.31 -20.97 -5.17
CA GLU A 335 -5.00 -21.18 -5.80
C GLU A 335 -4.05 -22.00 -4.89
N SER A 336 -4.38 -22.18 -3.60
CA SER A 336 -3.60 -22.97 -2.65
C SER A 336 -3.76 -24.50 -2.82
N TYR A 337 -4.63 -24.95 -3.72
CA TYR A 337 -4.86 -26.36 -3.96
C TYR A 337 -3.59 -27.06 -4.48
N GLY A 338 -3.04 -27.99 -3.68
CA GLY A 338 -1.79 -28.69 -3.97
C GLY A 338 -0.53 -28.05 -3.35
N ALA A 339 -0.68 -26.97 -2.57
CA ALA A 339 0.41 -26.38 -1.81
C ALA A 339 0.86 -27.28 -0.64
N SER A 340 2.15 -27.19 -0.31
CA SER A 340 2.71 -27.89 0.85
C SER A 340 2.19 -27.30 2.17
N HIS A 341 2.24 -28.08 3.26
CA HIS A 341 1.84 -27.61 4.59
C HIS A 341 2.57 -26.33 5.01
N LEU A 342 3.87 -26.24 4.72
CA LEU A 342 4.69 -25.07 5.05
C LEU A 342 4.25 -23.82 4.27
N GLU A 343 3.88 -23.99 2.99
CA GLU A 343 3.36 -22.88 2.17
C GLU A 343 2.02 -22.37 2.71
N LEU A 344 1.14 -23.29 3.14
CA LEU A 344 -0.15 -22.94 3.74
C LEU A 344 0.00 -22.18 5.07
N GLU A 345 0.95 -22.57 5.93
CA GLU A 345 1.24 -21.85 7.17
C GLU A 345 1.77 -20.43 6.91
N ASN A 346 2.71 -20.30 5.97
CA ASN A 346 3.26 -19.00 5.59
C ASN A 346 2.17 -18.08 4.99
N GLU A 347 1.30 -18.60 4.13
CA GLU A 347 0.22 -17.82 3.52
C GLU A 347 -0.83 -17.41 4.57
N LYS A 348 -1.07 -18.26 5.58
CA LYS A 348 -1.95 -17.91 6.72
C LYS A 348 -1.39 -16.76 7.55
N GLU A 349 -0.11 -16.80 7.93
CA GLU A 349 0.52 -15.70 8.68
C GLU A 349 0.48 -14.40 7.87
N ARG A 350 0.77 -14.49 6.57
CA ARG A 350 0.70 -13.36 5.64
C ARG A 350 -0.72 -12.80 5.54
N SER A 351 -1.72 -13.66 5.41
CA SER A 351 -3.13 -13.29 5.32
C SER A 351 -3.61 -12.57 6.58
N LEU A 352 -3.21 -13.03 7.76
CA LEU A 352 -3.51 -12.38 9.04
C LEU A 352 -2.88 -10.99 9.13
N ARG A 353 -1.60 -10.88 8.75
CA ARG A 353 -0.89 -9.58 8.73
C ARG A 353 -1.59 -8.60 7.78
N VAL A 354 -1.95 -9.05 6.58
CA VAL A 354 -2.63 -8.21 5.58
C VAL A 354 -4.05 -7.82 6.04
N ALA A 355 -4.81 -8.75 6.62
CA ALA A 355 -6.14 -8.45 7.15
C ALA A 355 -6.10 -7.36 8.23
N SER A 356 -5.11 -7.42 9.13
CA SER A 356 -4.85 -6.40 10.13
C SER A 356 -4.55 -5.02 9.50
N LEU A 357 -3.72 -4.97 8.45
CA LEU A 357 -3.43 -3.73 7.72
C LEU A 357 -4.65 -3.09 7.04
N ILE A 358 -5.61 -3.90 6.58
CA ILE A 358 -6.88 -3.44 5.97
C ILE A 358 -7.92 -3.09 7.06
N ALA A 359 -7.62 -3.34 8.34
CA ALA A 359 -8.49 -3.16 9.49
C ALA A 359 -9.79 -3.99 9.40
N PHE A 360 -9.69 -5.23 8.92
CA PHE A 360 -10.71 -6.24 9.17
C PHE A 360 -10.35 -6.96 10.46
N ASP A 361 -11.11 -6.70 11.53
CA ASP A 361 -11.03 -7.49 12.76
C ASP A 361 -11.59 -8.87 12.46
N VAL A 362 -10.68 -9.81 12.22
CA VAL A 362 -11.00 -11.21 12.11
C VAL A 362 -10.82 -11.78 13.51
N GLU A 363 -11.92 -12.01 14.20
CA GLU A 363 -11.87 -12.88 15.38
C GLU A 363 -11.36 -14.25 14.91
N PRO A 364 -10.26 -14.77 15.48
CA PRO A 364 -9.74 -16.07 15.10
C PRO A 364 -10.72 -17.14 15.61
N LYS A 365 -11.72 -17.48 14.80
CA LYS A 365 -12.54 -18.65 15.04
C LYS A 365 -11.70 -19.90 14.72
N PRO A 366 -11.67 -20.91 15.61
CA PRO A 366 -10.81 -22.07 15.47
C PRO A 366 -11.12 -22.95 14.24
N GLU A 367 -12.27 -22.74 13.59
CA GLU A 367 -12.79 -23.60 12.53
C GLU A 367 -12.65 -23.02 11.11
N ASN A 368 -12.40 -21.71 10.95
CA ASN A 368 -12.29 -21.10 9.62
C ASN A 368 -10.83 -21.05 9.15
N ARG A 369 -10.49 -21.93 8.19
CA ARG A 369 -9.18 -21.94 7.50
C ARG A 369 -8.90 -20.66 6.70
N GLU A 370 -9.93 -19.91 6.32
CA GLU A 370 -9.81 -18.69 5.52
C GLU A 370 -10.26 -17.45 6.30
N VAL A 371 -9.32 -16.50 6.45
CA VAL A 371 -9.47 -15.22 7.19
C VAL A 371 -10.25 -14.19 6.35
N LEU A 372 -10.05 -14.22 5.04
CA LEU A 372 -10.70 -13.40 4.03
C LEU A 372 -11.00 -14.33 2.84
N SER A 373 -12.24 -14.34 2.36
CA SER A 373 -12.65 -15.28 1.30
C SER A 373 -13.58 -14.60 0.29
N ARG A 374 -13.61 -15.10 -0.94
CA ARG A 374 -14.52 -14.59 -1.98
C ARG A 374 -15.98 -14.65 -1.52
N ALA A 375 -16.38 -15.72 -0.84
CA ALA A 375 -17.75 -15.89 -0.33
C ALA A 375 -18.11 -14.88 0.76
N SER A 376 -17.22 -14.66 1.73
CA SER A 376 -17.45 -13.65 2.79
C SER A 376 -17.47 -12.24 2.21
N LEU A 377 -16.64 -11.95 1.20
CA LEU A 377 -16.67 -10.69 0.48
C LEU A 377 -18.05 -10.43 -0.15
N PHE A 378 -18.64 -11.41 -0.85
CA PHE A 378 -19.98 -11.23 -1.42
C PHE A 378 -21.07 -11.07 -0.36
N SER A 379 -20.99 -11.80 0.75
CA SER A 379 -21.90 -11.60 1.89
C SER A 379 -21.81 -10.16 2.43
N ASP A 380 -20.59 -9.64 2.56
CA ASP A 380 -20.32 -8.27 3.00
C ASP A 380 -20.83 -7.20 2.02
N LEU A 381 -20.80 -7.47 0.71
CA LEU A 381 -21.33 -6.54 -0.31
C LEU A 381 -22.84 -6.37 -0.18
N VAL A 382 -23.55 -7.46 0.14
CA VAL A 382 -25.00 -7.44 0.38
C VAL A 382 -25.29 -6.76 1.71
N SER A 383 -24.62 -7.14 2.80
CA SER A 383 -24.88 -6.60 4.14
C SER A 383 -24.64 -5.10 4.25
N LYS A 384 -23.61 -4.57 3.57
CA LYS A 384 -23.28 -3.13 3.56
C LYS A 384 -24.10 -2.32 2.57
N GLY A 385 -24.99 -2.98 1.81
CA GLY A 385 -25.84 -2.36 0.80
C GLY A 385 -25.01 -1.69 -0.29
N VAL A 386 -23.99 -2.38 -0.81
CA VAL A 386 -23.22 -1.91 -1.97
C VAL A 386 -24.09 -2.07 -3.22
N MET A 387 -24.79 -3.20 -3.35
CA MET A 387 -25.62 -3.57 -4.52
C MET A 387 -26.76 -2.60 -4.85
N THR A 388 -27.15 -1.73 -3.91
CA THR A 388 -28.17 -0.68 -4.15
C THR A 388 -27.58 0.60 -4.74
N CYS A 389 -26.26 0.78 -4.67
CA CYS A 389 -25.56 1.97 -5.14
C CYS A 389 -24.78 1.72 -6.44
N VAL A 390 -24.88 0.52 -7.04
CA VAL A 390 -24.11 0.11 -8.22
C VAL A 390 -24.85 0.51 -9.50
N THR A 391 -24.11 0.76 -10.58
CA THR A 391 -24.68 0.98 -11.91
C THR A 391 -25.46 -0.26 -12.38
N GLN A 392 -26.54 -0.06 -13.14
CA GLN A 392 -27.40 -1.17 -13.54
C GLN A 392 -26.63 -2.23 -14.35
N GLU A 393 -25.71 -1.81 -15.22
CA GLU A 393 -24.88 -2.70 -16.04
C GLU A 393 -24.01 -3.65 -15.20
N VAL A 394 -23.46 -3.17 -14.09
CA VAL A 394 -22.61 -3.98 -13.21
C VAL A 394 -23.47 -4.90 -12.33
N LYS A 395 -24.66 -4.45 -11.95
CA LYS A 395 -25.63 -5.28 -11.23
C LYS A 395 -26.13 -6.45 -12.09
N ASP A 396 -26.46 -6.18 -13.34
CA ASP A 396 -26.86 -7.21 -14.30
C ASP A 396 -25.71 -8.21 -14.55
N LEU A 397 -24.47 -7.72 -14.67
CA LEU A 397 -23.29 -8.58 -14.80
C LEU A 397 -23.08 -9.49 -13.59
N TYR A 398 -23.25 -8.95 -12.37
CA TYR A 398 -23.16 -9.75 -11.14
C TYR A 398 -24.20 -10.88 -11.13
N ASN A 399 -25.45 -10.59 -11.51
CA ASN A 399 -26.51 -11.58 -11.57
C ASN A 399 -26.21 -12.68 -12.60
N ILE A 400 -25.78 -12.28 -13.82
CA ILE A 400 -25.45 -13.23 -14.90
C ILE A 400 -24.31 -14.18 -14.51
N LEU A 401 -23.29 -13.68 -13.80
CA LEU A 401 -22.09 -14.47 -13.49
C LEU A 401 -22.20 -15.32 -12.22
N GLU A 402 -23.00 -14.92 -11.24
CA GLU A 402 -23.04 -15.57 -9.92
C GLU A 402 -24.42 -16.16 -9.54
N GLN A 403 -25.52 -15.71 -10.15
CA GLN A 403 -26.88 -16.15 -9.80
C GLN A 403 -27.59 -16.93 -10.91
N GLU A 404 -27.37 -16.55 -12.18
CA GLU A 404 -28.05 -17.17 -13.31
C GLU A 404 -27.32 -18.41 -13.82
N PHE A 405 -28.11 -19.43 -14.20
CA PHE A 405 -27.62 -20.65 -14.83
C PHE A 405 -27.96 -20.63 -16.32
N LEU A 406 -27.00 -20.24 -17.16
CA LEU A 406 -27.16 -20.05 -18.60
C LEU A 406 -25.98 -20.67 -19.38
N PRO A 407 -25.91 -22.01 -19.50
CA PRO A 407 -24.71 -22.73 -19.97
C PRO A 407 -24.28 -22.42 -21.41
N LEU A 408 -25.16 -21.86 -22.26
CA LEU A 408 -24.87 -21.53 -23.66
C LEU A 408 -24.90 -20.02 -23.94
N ASP A 409 -25.66 -19.24 -23.16
CA ASP A 409 -25.92 -17.84 -23.44
C ASP A 409 -25.12 -16.87 -22.55
N LEU A 410 -24.51 -17.35 -21.46
CA LEU A 410 -23.83 -16.51 -20.47
C LEU A 410 -22.78 -15.61 -21.10
N ALA A 411 -21.91 -16.17 -21.95
CA ALA A 411 -20.83 -15.44 -22.58
C ALA A 411 -21.35 -14.39 -23.59
N ILE A 412 -22.37 -14.74 -24.37
CA ILE A 412 -23.00 -13.84 -25.35
C ILE A 412 -23.69 -12.66 -24.64
N LYS A 413 -24.37 -12.91 -23.53
CA LYS A 413 -25.04 -11.86 -22.73
C LYS A 413 -24.05 -10.99 -21.95
N ALA A 414 -22.92 -11.54 -21.51
CA ALA A 414 -21.89 -10.79 -20.77
C ALA A 414 -21.10 -9.82 -21.69
N GLN A 415 -20.85 -10.17 -22.95
CA GLN A 415 -20.07 -9.35 -23.89
C GLN A 415 -20.53 -7.90 -24.09
N PRO A 416 -21.82 -7.60 -24.36
CA PRO A 416 -22.28 -6.22 -24.50
C PRO A 416 -22.17 -5.43 -23.20
N LEU A 417 -22.32 -6.08 -22.03
CA LEU A 417 -22.15 -5.44 -20.72
C LEU A 417 -20.67 -5.08 -20.47
N LEU A 418 -19.75 -6.00 -20.76
CA LEU A 418 -18.31 -5.76 -20.65
C LEU A 418 -17.86 -4.60 -21.58
N THR A 419 -18.42 -4.51 -22.78
CA THR A 419 -18.15 -3.43 -23.72
C THR A 419 -18.69 -2.07 -23.25
N LYS A 420 -19.80 -2.06 -22.51
CA LYS A 420 -20.31 -0.84 -21.86
C LYS A 420 -19.44 -0.44 -20.67
N ILE A 421 -19.04 -1.41 -19.84
CA ILE A 421 -18.19 -1.18 -18.66
C ILE A 421 -16.80 -0.68 -19.04
N SER A 422 -16.23 -1.12 -20.17
CA SER A 422 -14.93 -0.64 -20.64
C SER A 422 -14.90 0.85 -20.97
N LYS A 423 -16.05 1.44 -21.30
CA LYS A 423 -16.23 2.88 -21.58
C LYS A 423 -16.49 3.70 -20.31
N LEU A 424 -16.75 3.04 -19.18
CA LEU A 424 -17.01 3.69 -17.90
C LEU A 424 -15.69 3.90 -17.15
N GLY A 425 -15.48 5.13 -16.68
CA GLY A 425 -14.32 5.52 -15.90
C GLY A 425 -14.42 6.98 -15.49
N GLY A 426 -13.65 7.37 -14.48
CA GLY A 426 -13.64 8.76 -14.04
C GLY A 426 -12.64 9.02 -12.92
N LYS A 427 -12.29 10.29 -12.76
CA LYS A 427 -11.56 10.77 -11.58
C LYS A 427 -12.53 10.92 -10.43
N LEU A 428 -12.18 10.36 -9.28
CA LEU A 428 -12.92 10.57 -8.04
C LEU A 428 -12.71 12.01 -7.57
N LEU A 429 -13.75 12.84 -7.62
CA LEU A 429 -13.67 14.25 -7.18
C LEU A 429 -13.35 14.35 -5.69
N SER A 430 -13.77 13.35 -4.92
CA SER A 430 -13.54 13.24 -3.47
C SER A 430 -12.09 12.87 -3.09
N ALA A 431 -11.25 12.51 -4.07
CA ALA A 431 -9.85 12.14 -3.84
C ALA A 431 -8.96 12.49 -5.04
N SER A 432 -8.73 13.80 -5.27
CA SER A 432 -7.91 14.34 -6.38
C SER A 432 -6.50 13.74 -6.50
N SER A 433 -5.95 13.19 -5.41
CA SER A 433 -4.64 12.53 -5.36
C SER A 433 -4.65 11.05 -5.78
N VAL A 434 -5.81 10.48 -6.10
CA VAL A 434 -5.97 9.07 -6.50
C VAL A 434 -5.97 8.96 -8.03
N PRO A 435 -5.26 7.98 -8.61
CA PRO A 435 -5.30 7.72 -10.05
C PRO A 435 -6.74 7.53 -10.56
N GLU A 436 -6.98 7.93 -11.80
CA GLU A 436 -8.27 7.78 -12.46
C GLU A 436 -8.74 6.32 -12.42
N VAL A 437 -9.97 6.09 -11.92
CA VAL A 437 -10.54 4.76 -11.84
C VAL A 437 -11.02 4.38 -13.23
N ARG A 438 -10.24 3.55 -13.91
CA ARG A 438 -10.60 2.99 -15.22
C ARG A 438 -11.16 1.59 -15.00
N LEU A 439 -12.48 1.43 -15.19
CA LEU A 439 -13.13 0.12 -15.02
C LEU A 439 -12.70 -0.87 -16.11
N SER A 440 -12.13 -0.37 -17.22
CA SER A 440 -11.51 -1.19 -18.27
C SER A 440 -10.44 -2.16 -17.76
N ARG A 441 -9.77 -1.85 -16.63
CA ARG A 441 -8.74 -2.75 -16.06
C ARG A 441 -9.28 -4.11 -15.62
N TYR A 442 -10.56 -4.19 -15.28
CA TYR A 442 -11.18 -5.42 -14.80
C TYR A 442 -11.66 -6.31 -15.95
N VAL A 443 -11.81 -5.78 -17.18
CA VAL A 443 -12.40 -6.50 -18.31
C VAL A 443 -11.70 -7.83 -18.59
N PRO A 444 -10.35 -7.91 -18.67
CA PRO A 444 -9.69 -9.20 -18.93
C PRO A 444 -9.93 -10.24 -17.82
N ALA A 445 -9.98 -9.80 -16.56
CA ALA A 445 -10.26 -10.69 -15.43
C ALA A 445 -11.72 -11.19 -15.44
N LEU A 446 -12.66 -10.33 -15.85
CA LEU A 446 -14.07 -10.66 -15.98
C LEU A 446 -14.35 -11.59 -17.17
N GLU A 447 -13.65 -11.41 -18.29
CA GLU A 447 -13.70 -12.35 -19.43
C GLU A 447 -13.18 -13.73 -19.03
N LYS A 448 -12.07 -13.79 -18.26
CA LYS A 448 -11.57 -15.05 -17.67
C LYS A 448 -12.63 -15.67 -16.75
N LEU A 449 -13.26 -14.89 -15.86
CA LEU A 449 -14.31 -15.38 -14.97
C LEU A 449 -15.54 -15.90 -15.72
N ALA A 450 -16.02 -15.15 -16.71
CA ALA A 450 -17.16 -15.57 -17.53
C ALA A 450 -16.88 -16.90 -18.22
N THR A 451 -15.66 -17.08 -18.73
CA THR A 451 -15.20 -18.35 -19.32
C THR A 451 -15.18 -19.48 -18.29
N LEU A 452 -14.65 -19.24 -17.08
CA LEU A 452 -14.62 -20.23 -16.00
C LEU A 452 -16.02 -20.65 -15.55
N ARG A 453 -16.93 -19.69 -15.35
CA ARG A 453 -18.32 -19.95 -14.96
C ARG A 453 -19.08 -20.68 -16.06
N LEU A 454 -18.89 -20.30 -17.33
CA LEU A 454 -19.46 -21.04 -18.46
C LEU A 454 -18.98 -22.50 -18.46
N LEU A 455 -17.67 -22.74 -18.35
CA LEU A 455 -17.10 -24.09 -18.30
C LEU A 455 -17.68 -24.91 -17.14
N GLN A 456 -17.84 -24.28 -15.97
CA GLN A 456 -18.46 -24.90 -14.81
C GLN A 456 -19.92 -25.30 -15.11
N GLN A 457 -20.73 -24.39 -15.64
CA GLN A 457 -22.13 -24.65 -15.97
C GLN A 457 -22.28 -25.72 -17.06
N VAL A 458 -21.45 -25.66 -18.11
CA VAL A 458 -21.43 -26.66 -19.19
C VAL A 458 -21.06 -28.04 -18.65
N SER A 459 -20.09 -28.13 -17.75
CA SER A 459 -19.68 -29.42 -17.14
C SER A 459 -20.76 -30.09 -16.31
N GLN A 460 -21.72 -29.32 -15.78
CA GLN A 460 -22.84 -29.86 -15.01
C GLN A 460 -23.94 -30.44 -15.91
N VAL A 461 -24.04 -29.97 -17.16
CA VAL A 461 -25.11 -30.36 -18.10
C VAL A 461 -24.62 -31.36 -19.15
N TYR A 462 -23.39 -31.22 -19.62
CA TYR A 462 -22.84 -32.00 -20.71
C TYR A 462 -21.76 -32.97 -20.23
N GLN A 463 -21.85 -34.22 -20.66
CA GLN A 463 -20.80 -35.21 -20.43
C GLN A 463 -19.68 -35.12 -21.48
N THR A 464 -20.05 -34.85 -22.74
CA THR A 464 -19.10 -34.69 -23.84
C THR A 464 -19.51 -33.53 -24.74
N MET A 465 -18.53 -32.78 -25.24
CA MET A 465 -18.75 -31.61 -26.09
C MET A 465 -17.65 -31.48 -27.15
N ASN A 466 -17.98 -31.00 -28.35
CA ASN A 466 -16.96 -30.74 -29.38
C ASN A 466 -16.20 -29.43 -29.08
N ILE A 467 -14.90 -29.43 -29.36
CA ILE A 467 -14.02 -28.25 -29.20
C ILE A 467 -14.54 -27.06 -30.03
N ASP A 468 -14.97 -27.32 -31.27
CA ASP A 468 -15.50 -26.28 -32.17
C ASP A 468 -16.81 -25.66 -31.68
N ASN A 469 -17.61 -26.40 -30.91
CA ASN A 469 -18.83 -25.87 -30.33
C ASN A 469 -18.51 -24.98 -29.12
N LEU A 470 -17.55 -25.38 -28.30
CA LEU A 470 -17.10 -24.58 -27.15
C LEU A 470 -16.47 -23.25 -27.62
N SER A 471 -15.66 -23.27 -28.68
CA SER A 471 -15.04 -22.06 -29.24
C SER A 471 -16.06 -21.09 -29.82
N ARG A 472 -17.20 -21.58 -30.35
CA ARG A 472 -18.30 -20.72 -30.82
C ARG A 472 -19.08 -20.05 -29.70
N ILE A 473 -19.17 -20.70 -28.54
CA ILE A 473 -19.94 -20.19 -27.39
C ILE A 473 -19.16 -19.10 -26.65
N ILE A 474 -17.82 -19.15 -26.67
CA ILE A 474 -16.96 -18.17 -26.01
C ILE A 474 -16.48 -17.14 -27.05
N PRO A 475 -17.05 -15.94 -27.13
CA PRO A 475 -16.65 -14.93 -28.10
C PRO A 475 -15.41 -14.12 -27.68
N PHE A 476 -14.91 -14.33 -26.45
CA PHE A 476 -13.87 -13.50 -25.84
C PHE A 476 -12.45 -13.90 -26.23
N PHE A 477 -12.22 -15.20 -26.44
CA PHE A 477 -10.89 -15.77 -26.50
C PHE A 477 -10.79 -16.84 -27.58
N ASP A 478 -9.62 -16.91 -28.20
CA ASP A 478 -9.25 -18.07 -29.02
C ASP A 478 -9.15 -19.33 -28.16
N PHE A 479 -9.39 -20.48 -28.78
CA PHE A 479 -9.39 -21.76 -28.09
C PHE A 479 -8.08 -22.03 -27.31
N SER A 480 -6.92 -21.60 -27.80
CA SER A 480 -5.64 -21.77 -27.10
C SER A 480 -5.59 -21.06 -25.73
N ILE A 481 -6.31 -19.94 -25.57
CA ILE A 481 -6.40 -19.24 -24.27
C ILE A 481 -7.43 -19.94 -23.38
N VAL A 482 -8.58 -20.33 -23.96
CA VAL A 482 -9.62 -21.10 -23.25
C VAL A 482 -9.05 -22.41 -22.71
N GLU A 483 -8.19 -23.08 -23.49
CA GLU A 483 -7.47 -24.28 -23.11
C GLU A 483 -6.56 -24.04 -21.91
N LYS A 484 -5.73 -22.98 -21.93
CA LYS A 484 -4.89 -22.61 -20.79
C LYS A 484 -5.71 -22.33 -19.53
N ILE A 485 -6.82 -21.59 -19.66
CA ILE A 485 -7.75 -21.31 -18.55
C ILE A 485 -8.36 -22.60 -18.01
N SER A 486 -8.74 -23.52 -18.90
CA SER A 486 -9.31 -24.81 -18.53
C SER A 486 -8.30 -25.69 -17.79
N VAL A 487 -7.05 -25.75 -18.25
CA VAL A 487 -5.97 -26.51 -17.60
C VAL A 487 -5.68 -25.95 -16.20
N ASP A 488 -5.65 -24.61 -16.07
CA ASP A 488 -5.48 -23.93 -14.78
C ASP A 488 -6.64 -24.26 -13.81
N ALA A 489 -7.87 -24.26 -14.30
CA ALA A 489 -9.05 -24.65 -13.52
C ALA A 489 -9.02 -26.13 -13.08
N VAL A 490 -8.57 -27.03 -13.95
CA VAL A 490 -8.44 -28.47 -13.63
C VAL A 490 -7.33 -28.71 -12.60
N LYS A 491 -6.21 -27.98 -12.71
CA LYS A 491 -5.09 -28.06 -11.76
C LYS A 491 -5.52 -27.76 -10.33
N HIS A 492 -6.39 -26.78 -10.14
CA HIS A 492 -6.88 -26.35 -8.81
C HIS A 492 -8.19 -27.04 -8.40
N ASN A 493 -8.55 -28.17 -9.02
CA ASN A 493 -9.78 -28.92 -8.74
C ASN A 493 -11.10 -28.13 -8.87
N PHE A 494 -11.10 -27.02 -9.61
CA PHE A 494 -12.33 -26.27 -9.89
C PHE A 494 -13.21 -26.99 -10.92
N LEU A 495 -12.57 -27.69 -11.88
CA LEU A 495 -13.23 -28.36 -12.99
C LEU A 495 -12.62 -29.75 -13.20
N THR A 496 -13.46 -30.75 -13.47
CA THR A 496 -13.02 -32.08 -13.91
C THR A 496 -13.21 -32.23 -15.41
N MET A 497 -12.13 -32.08 -16.19
CA MET A 497 -12.19 -32.09 -17.66
C MET A 497 -11.02 -32.86 -18.28
N LYS A 498 -11.30 -33.60 -19.35
CA LYS A 498 -10.30 -34.29 -20.18
C LYS A 498 -10.46 -33.85 -21.64
N MET A 499 -9.36 -33.46 -22.27
CA MET A 499 -9.35 -33.04 -23.68
C MET A 499 -8.81 -34.17 -24.57
N ASN A 500 -9.54 -34.49 -25.65
CA ASN A 500 -9.15 -35.48 -26.64
C ASN A 500 -9.01 -34.84 -28.03
N TYR A 501 -7.79 -34.39 -28.36
CA TYR A 501 -7.49 -33.75 -29.64
C TYR A 501 -7.68 -34.67 -30.84
N LYS A 502 -7.49 -35.99 -30.69
CA LYS A 502 -7.69 -36.95 -31.80
C LYS A 502 -9.14 -37.00 -32.27
N ARG A 503 -10.10 -36.78 -31.36
CA ARG A 503 -11.54 -36.76 -31.65
C ARG A 503 -12.13 -35.35 -31.71
N GLY A 504 -11.33 -34.32 -31.43
CA GLY A 504 -11.82 -32.94 -31.32
C GLY A 504 -12.85 -32.74 -30.21
N SER A 505 -12.79 -33.53 -29.14
CA SER A 505 -13.83 -33.55 -28.09
C SER A 505 -13.28 -33.32 -26.68
N ILE A 506 -14.12 -32.69 -25.87
CA ILE A 506 -13.95 -32.42 -24.46
C ILE A 506 -14.87 -33.36 -23.71
N ILE A 507 -14.31 -34.10 -22.76
CA ILE A 507 -15.04 -35.03 -21.90
C ILE A 507 -15.02 -34.43 -20.51
N PHE A 508 -16.17 -34.02 -20.02
CA PHE A 508 -16.32 -33.60 -18.63
C PHE A 508 -16.37 -34.87 -17.76
N GLY A 509 -15.54 -34.92 -16.75
CA GLY A 509 -15.39 -36.10 -15.91
C GLY A 509 -16.65 -36.31 -15.08
N ASN A 510 -17.20 -37.54 -15.12
CA ASN A 510 -18.24 -37.94 -14.18
C ASN A 510 -17.72 -37.74 -12.76
N LYS A 511 -18.57 -37.16 -11.91
CA LYS A 511 -18.39 -36.99 -10.48
C LYS A 511 -17.77 -38.27 -9.88
N ASN A 512 -16.50 -38.21 -9.46
CA ASN A 512 -15.84 -39.32 -8.78
C ASN A 512 -16.60 -39.65 -7.48
N VAL A 513 -16.41 -40.86 -6.93
CA VAL A 513 -16.98 -41.29 -5.63
C VAL A 513 -16.71 -40.27 -4.50
N GLU A 514 -15.65 -39.49 -4.62
CA GLU A 514 -15.27 -38.43 -3.68
C GLU A 514 -15.99 -37.08 -3.87
N SER A 515 -16.81 -36.90 -4.90
CA SER A 515 -17.54 -35.64 -5.13
C SER A 515 -18.52 -35.32 -3.99
N GLU A 516 -18.63 -34.04 -3.61
CA GLU A 516 -19.56 -33.60 -2.55
C GLU A 516 -20.99 -34.05 -2.83
N ASP A 517 -21.45 -33.96 -4.08
CA ASP A 517 -22.78 -34.42 -4.46
C ASP A 517 -23.03 -35.87 -4.04
N LEU A 518 -22.13 -36.81 -4.36
CA LEU A 518 -22.28 -38.24 -3.99
C LEU A 518 -22.19 -38.47 -2.48
N ARG A 519 -21.45 -37.65 -1.72
CA ARG A 519 -21.43 -37.71 -0.25
C ARG A 519 -22.74 -37.24 0.35
N ASP A 520 -23.34 -36.20 -0.24
CA ASP A 520 -24.58 -35.61 0.21
C ASP A 520 -25.82 -36.38 -0.25
N HIS A 521 -25.70 -37.33 -1.19
CA HIS A 521 -26.83 -38.19 -1.60
C HIS A 521 -27.43 -38.97 -0.42
N LEU A 522 -26.61 -39.43 0.53
CA LEU A 522 -27.13 -40.11 1.73
C LEU A 522 -27.82 -39.14 2.69
N ALA A 523 -27.31 -37.92 2.82
CA ALA A 523 -27.92 -36.87 3.65
C ALA A 523 -29.25 -36.39 3.05
N THR A 524 -29.28 -36.08 1.75
CA THR A 524 -30.50 -35.72 1.01
C THR A 524 -31.50 -36.85 0.94
N PHE A 525 -31.05 -38.11 0.80
CA PHE A 525 -31.93 -39.27 0.90
C PHE A 525 -32.53 -39.39 2.31
N ALA A 526 -31.72 -39.22 3.37
CA ALA A 526 -32.21 -39.25 4.75
C ALA A 526 -33.19 -38.11 5.03
N GLU A 527 -32.93 -36.91 4.53
CA GLU A 527 -33.80 -35.74 4.68
C GLU A 527 -35.11 -35.92 3.90
N SER A 528 -35.03 -36.42 2.66
CA SER A 528 -36.20 -36.74 1.84
C SER A 528 -37.04 -37.84 2.47
N LEU A 529 -36.41 -38.88 3.03
CA LEU A 529 -37.08 -39.96 3.74
C LEU A 529 -37.70 -39.48 5.06
N SER A 530 -37.04 -38.58 5.78
CA SER A 530 -37.59 -37.92 6.97
C SER A 530 -38.82 -37.09 6.62
N THR A 531 -38.75 -36.31 5.54
CA THR A 531 -39.86 -35.49 5.04
C THR A 531 -41.03 -36.37 4.60
N ALA A 532 -40.76 -37.44 3.85
CA ALA A 532 -41.75 -38.43 3.46
C ALA A 532 -42.37 -39.14 4.68
N ARG A 533 -41.57 -39.49 5.69
CA ARG A 533 -42.05 -40.07 6.95
C ARG A 533 -42.98 -39.11 7.68
N ILE A 534 -42.66 -37.81 7.75
CA ILE A 534 -43.52 -36.79 8.35
C ILE A 534 -44.82 -36.62 7.56
N MET A 535 -44.81 -36.79 6.23
CA MET A 535 -46.03 -36.74 5.42
C MET A 535 -46.91 -37.99 5.58
N ILE A 536 -46.31 -39.19 5.70
CA ILE A 536 -47.04 -40.47 5.83
C ILE A 536 -47.56 -40.67 7.25
N TYR A 537 -46.75 -40.32 8.26
CA TYR A 537 -47.11 -40.32 9.67
C TYR A 537 -46.93 -38.91 10.22
N PRO A 538 -47.88 -37.99 9.94
CA PRO A 538 -47.86 -36.68 10.54
C PRO A 538 -47.84 -36.85 12.05
N PRO A 539 -46.91 -36.19 12.76
CA PRO A 539 -46.85 -36.31 14.20
C PRO A 539 -48.20 -35.86 14.74
N VAL A 540 -48.90 -36.77 15.43
CA VAL A 540 -50.12 -36.44 16.17
C VAL A 540 -49.76 -35.22 17.01
N LYS A 541 -50.50 -34.11 16.86
CA LYS A 541 -50.29 -32.90 17.66
C LYS A 541 -50.33 -33.29 19.13
N SER A 542 -49.18 -33.55 19.74
CA SER A 542 -49.05 -33.62 21.18
C SER A 542 -49.11 -32.18 21.66
N ALA A 543 -50.32 -31.70 21.92
CA ALA A 543 -50.47 -30.86 23.09
C ALA A 543 -49.79 -31.59 24.26
N SER A 544 -49.02 -30.84 25.06
CA SER A 544 -48.41 -31.23 26.34
C SER A 544 -47.14 -32.12 26.35
N LYS A 545 -46.10 -31.82 25.56
CA LYS A 545 -44.70 -32.14 25.99
C LYS A 545 -44.06 -31.08 26.90
N LEU A 546 -44.78 -29.99 27.19
CA LEU A 546 -44.42 -28.97 28.18
C LEU A 546 -45.05 -29.21 29.56
N GLY A 547 -45.99 -30.16 29.69
CA GLY A 547 -46.65 -30.47 30.96
C GLY A 547 -45.88 -31.47 31.82
N GLU A 548 -45.37 -32.55 31.22
CA GLU A 548 -44.69 -33.63 31.97
C GLU A 548 -43.30 -33.22 32.48
N THR A 549 -42.57 -32.37 31.75
CA THR A 549 -41.26 -31.86 32.20
C THR A 549 -41.36 -30.90 33.39
N LEU A 550 -42.51 -30.24 33.60
CA LEU A 550 -42.77 -29.43 34.80
C LEU A 550 -43.18 -30.29 36.01
N SER A 551 -43.86 -31.42 35.79
CA SER A 551 -44.21 -32.37 36.84
C SER A 551 -42.97 -33.05 37.45
N ASP A 552 -42.02 -33.46 36.60
CA ASP A 552 -40.77 -34.10 37.05
C ASP A 552 -39.84 -33.14 37.82
N LEU A 553 -39.87 -31.83 37.51
CA LEU A 553 -39.10 -30.82 38.25
C LEU A 553 -39.69 -30.54 39.66
N VAL A 554 -41.01 -30.65 39.82
CA VAL A 554 -41.66 -30.48 41.13
C VAL A 554 -41.38 -31.69 42.03
N GLU A 555 -41.38 -32.92 41.51
CA GLU A 555 -41.06 -34.12 42.29
C GLU A 555 -39.58 -34.19 42.72
N VAL A 556 -38.64 -33.70 41.90
CA VAL A 556 -37.21 -33.64 42.26
C VAL A 556 -36.93 -32.55 43.31
N SER A 557 -37.71 -31.47 43.32
CA SER A 557 -37.61 -30.42 44.34
C SER A 557 -38.19 -30.85 45.70
N GLY A 558 -39.23 -31.68 45.72
CA GLY A 558 -39.85 -32.21 46.95
C GLY A 558 -39.01 -33.28 47.66
N LYS A 559 -38.21 -34.05 46.92
CA LYS A 559 -37.32 -35.08 47.52
C LYS A 559 -36.02 -34.51 48.11
N ARG A 560 -35.54 -33.34 47.65
CA ARG A 560 -34.35 -32.68 48.24
C ARG A 560 -34.62 -31.97 49.57
N THR A 561 -35.86 -31.61 49.87
CA THR A 561 -36.23 -30.96 51.15
C THR A 561 -36.59 -31.96 52.26
N GLN A 562 -36.77 -33.25 51.95
CA GLN A 562 -36.99 -34.31 52.94
C GLN A 562 -35.70 -35.06 53.35
N GLU A 563 -34.61 -34.95 52.59
CA GLU A 563 -33.32 -35.59 52.94
C GLU A 563 -32.40 -34.73 53.83
N THR A 564 -32.73 -33.45 54.10
CA THR A 564 -31.95 -32.58 54.99
C THR A 564 -32.49 -32.46 56.42
N SER A 565 -33.51 -33.24 56.83
CA SER A 565 -34.05 -33.21 58.20
C SER A 565 -33.85 -34.50 59.01
N CYS A 566 -33.00 -35.43 58.56
CA CYS A 566 -32.77 -36.71 59.27
C CYS A 566 -31.29 -37.09 59.51
N THR A 567 -30.37 -36.11 59.61
CA THR A 567 -28.99 -36.36 60.06
C THR A 567 -28.50 -35.30 61.04
N GLU A 568 -29.12 -35.22 62.22
CA GLU A 568 -28.50 -34.69 63.45
C GLU A 568 -29.12 -35.43 64.65
N VAL A 569 -28.60 -36.60 65.02
CA VAL A 569 -28.61 -37.18 66.38
C VAL A 569 -27.61 -38.37 66.41
N HIS A 570 -26.57 -38.26 67.25
CA HIS A 570 -25.47 -39.22 67.57
C HIS A 570 -24.37 -39.33 66.51
N ASN A 571 -23.13 -38.83 66.70
CA ASN A 571 -22.29 -38.66 67.88
C ASN A 571 -21.37 -37.45 67.68
#